data_AF-A0A5C4T179-F1
#
_entry.id   AF-A0A5C4T179-F1
#
_cell.length_a   1.000
_cell.length_b   1.000
_cell.length_c   1.000
_cell.angle_alpha   90.00
_cell.angle_beta   90.00
_cell.angle_gamma   90.00
#
_symmetry.space_group_name_H-M   'P 1'
#
loop_
_entity.id
_entity.type
_entity.pdbx_description
1 polymer ?
#
loop_
_entity_poly.entity_id
_entity_poly.type
_entity_poly.pdbx_seq_one_letter_code
_entity_poly.pdbx_strand_id
1 'polypeptide(L)'
;MFRDEWWGAGLNAVVFAASLLLLVLFYRKRQEEEAWLPAKLFGYSVLGAFTFSLNELRLPLGFAVFLLFVVARPKLNREAKHRAAYLGLCLFLLQWIAPSLEKSEYERVRIVPAAEMNMYDFDFAAHWSSVTKKFQLSGETRLERFEAGYKADGALLQMHYEGIERRPEGNYDFFRIELEPEKTRFKISRRQVKEWVQYDRSVSIRRFFRQLDDTELASLKPGTDFHYYGLQAEGSSFNYGIKEGKKYVLEETGGIREIDNSSLPVRGYWLKACGDRLMQSSNRVGCEERVDYLFDAVLGKTNK
;
A
#
# COMPACT_ATOMS: atom_id res chain seq x y z
N MET A 1 4.33 -13.49 4.31
CA MET A 1 4.16 -13.57 5.78
C MET A 1 5.51 -13.54 6.51
N PHE A 2 6.52 -14.31 6.09
CA PHE A 2 7.85 -14.38 6.75
C PHE A 2 8.84 -13.22 6.48
N ARG A 3 8.47 -12.04 5.94
CA ARG A 3 9.47 -11.00 5.62
C ARG A 3 9.43 -9.79 6.55
N ASP A 4 8.25 -9.40 7.02
CA ASP A 4 8.09 -8.20 7.85
C ASP A 4 8.71 -8.42 9.25
N GLU A 5 8.60 -9.63 9.83
CA GLU A 5 9.30 -10.01 11.07
C GLU A 5 10.83 -10.06 10.93
N TRP A 6 11.35 -10.43 9.75
CA TRP A 6 12.79 -10.55 9.52
C TRP A 6 13.49 -9.20 9.36
N TRP A 7 12.78 -8.16 8.93
CA TRP A 7 13.33 -6.81 8.91
C TRP A 7 13.51 -6.27 10.33
N GLY A 8 12.49 -6.41 11.19
CA GLY A 8 12.59 -6.05 12.60
C GLY A 8 13.64 -6.87 13.33
N ALA A 9 13.63 -8.20 13.16
CA ALA A 9 14.61 -9.09 13.77
C ALA A 9 16.04 -8.85 13.24
N GLY A 10 16.19 -8.60 11.94
CA GLY A 10 17.47 -8.30 11.30
C GLY A 10 18.05 -6.96 11.73
N LEU A 11 17.23 -5.91 11.80
CA LEU A 11 17.65 -4.60 12.30
C LEU A 11 18.08 -4.71 13.77
N ASN A 12 17.29 -5.38 14.60
CA ASN A 12 17.63 -5.59 16.02
C ASN A 12 18.94 -6.39 16.18
N ALA A 13 19.16 -7.43 15.36
CA ALA A 13 20.40 -8.20 15.38
C ALA A 13 21.62 -7.36 14.96
N VAL A 14 21.50 -6.53 13.92
CA VAL A 14 22.56 -5.63 13.47
C VAL A 14 22.88 -4.58 14.54
N VAL A 15 21.86 -3.96 15.13
CA VAL A 15 22.02 -2.97 16.21
C VAL A 15 22.69 -3.61 17.43
N PHE A 16 22.29 -4.83 17.80
CA PHE A 16 22.90 -5.57 18.90
C PHE A 16 24.37 -5.90 18.63
N ALA A 17 24.70 -6.44 17.45
CA ALA A 17 26.07 -6.77 17.05
C ALA A 17 26.97 -5.51 17.01
N ALA A 18 26.47 -4.41 16.45
CA ALA A 18 27.17 -3.13 16.43
C ALA A 18 27.42 -2.60 17.85
N SER A 19 26.44 -2.72 18.74
CA SER A 19 26.58 -2.30 20.15
C SER A 19 27.66 -3.10 20.89
N LEU A 20 27.68 -4.42 20.71
CA LEU A 20 28.74 -5.27 21.28
C LEU A 20 30.12 -4.91 20.73
N LEU A 21 30.23 -4.68 19.42
CA LEU A 21 31.48 -4.29 18.79
C LEU A 21 32.00 -2.94 19.32
N LEU A 22 31.12 -1.95 19.49
CA LEU A 22 31.46 -0.67 20.09
C LEU A 22 31.93 -0.81 21.54
N LEU A 23 31.28 -1.67 22.33
CA LEU A 23 31.72 -1.97 23.70
C LEU A 23 33.12 -2.58 23.75
N VAL A 24 33.43 -3.51 22.84
CA VAL A 24 34.78 -4.09 22.70
C VAL A 24 35.80 -3.01 22.32
N LEU A 25 35.45 -2.10 21.40
CA LEU A 25 36.31 -0.98 21.03
C LEU A 25 36.55 -0.01 22.20
N PHE A 26 35.53 0.27 23.01
CA PHE A 26 35.66 1.11 24.20
C PHE A 26 36.56 0.44 25.26
N TYR A 27 36.44 -0.88 25.43
CA TYR A 27 37.30 -1.65 26.32
C TYR A 27 38.77 -1.66 25.86
N ARG A 28 39.02 -1.77 24.54
CA ARG A 28 40.37 -1.70 23.97
C ARG A 28 41.05 -0.34 24.17
N LYS A 29 40.26 0.74 24.22
CA LYS A 29 40.76 2.11 24.49
C LYS A 29 40.85 2.43 25.98
N ARG A 30 41.00 1.43 26.86
CA ARG A 30 41.19 1.66 28.31
C ARG A 30 42.52 2.38 28.56
N GLN A 31 42.49 3.35 29.46
CA GLN A 31 43.68 4.10 29.87
C GLN A 31 44.34 3.45 31.10
N GLU A 32 43.52 2.84 31.96
CA GLU A 32 43.96 2.27 33.23
C GLU A 32 43.36 0.87 33.42
N GLU A 33 44.09 -0.03 34.08
CA GLU A 33 43.55 -1.33 34.45
C GLU A 33 42.52 -1.16 35.56
N GLU A 34 41.28 -1.58 35.28
CA GLU A 34 40.18 -1.47 36.21
C GLU A 34 39.43 -2.80 36.28
N ALA A 35 39.31 -3.35 37.49
CA ALA A 35 38.55 -4.56 37.72
C ALA A 35 37.08 -4.39 37.26
N TRP A 36 36.58 -5.42 36.58
CA TRP A 36 35.20 -5.49 36.07
C TRP A 36 34.82 -4.40 35.07
N LEU A 37 35.80 -3.81 34.36
CA LEU A 37 35.54 -2.78 33.37
C LEU A 37 34.50 -3.19 32.30
N PRO A 38 34.50 -4.41 31.71
CA PRO A 38 33.46 -4.81 30.75
C PRO A 38 32.04 -4.73 31.32
N ALA A 39 31.84 -5.24 32.55
CA ALA A 39 30.55 -5.19 33.23
C ALA A 39 30.13 -3.73 33.53
N LYS A 40 31.08 -2.87 33.88
CA LYS A 40 30.82 -1.43 34.07
C LYS A 40 30.41 -0.75 32.76
N LEU A 41 31.09 -1.01 31.65
CA LEU A 41 30.74 -0.44 30.34
C LEU A 41 29.35 -0.90 29.89
N PHE A 42 29.04 -2.18 30.09
CA PHE A 42 27.69 -2.70 29.86
C PHE A 42 26.67 -1.98 30.75
N GLY A 43 26.93 -1.87 32.06
CA GLY A 43 26.07 -1.16 33.00
C GLY A 43 25.84 0.32 32.64
N TYR A 44 26.88 1.05 32.20
CA TYR A 44 26.73 2.43 31.72
C TYR A 44 25.91 2.51 30.43
N SER A 45 26.02 1.52 29.54
CA SER A 45 25.21 1.48 28.32
C SER A 45 23.74 1.19 28.62
N VAL A 46 23.47 0.24 29.53
CA VAL A 46 22.11 -0.03 30.03
C VAL A 46 21.55 1.21 30.73
N LEU A 47 22.35 1.89 31.55
CA LEU A 47 21.95 3.13 32.22
C LEU A 47 21.62 4.23 31.20
N GLY A 48 22.44 4.41 30.17
CA GLY A 48 22.17 5.40 29.11
C GLY A 48 20.91 5.10 28.30
N ALA A 49 20.61 3.81 28.08
CA ALA A 49 19.42 3.35 27.37
C ALA A 49 18.16 3.30 28.25
N PHE A 50 18.30 3.47 29.57
CA PHE A 50 17.19 3.31 30.50
C PHE A 50 16.17 4.44 30.35
N THR A 51 14.92 4.04 30.13
CA THR A 51 13.79 4.93 29.88
C THR A 51 12.80 4.90 31.01
N PHE A 52 12.20 6.05 31.29
CA PHE A 52 11.03 6.15 32.14
C PHE A 52 9.82 6.57 31.28
N SER A 53 8.74 5.81 31.36
CA SER A 53 7.50 6.05 30.59
C SER A 53 6.44 6.70 31.47
N LEU A 54 6.03 7.92 31.10
CA LEU A 54 4.90 8.65 31.67
C LEU A 54 3.85 8.85 30.58
N ASN A 55 2.77 8.07 30.62
CA ASN A 55 1.77 8.00 29.54
C ASN A 55 2.45 7.69 28.19
N GLU A 56 2.31 8.57 27.19
CA GLU A 56 2.97 8.45 25.88
C GLU A 56 4.38 9.04 25.83
N LEU A 57 4.82 9.76 26.87
CA LEU A 57 6.12 10.42 26.91
C LEU A 57 7.18 9.48 27.48
N ARG A 58 8.21 9.17 26.68
CA ARG A 58 9.39 8.40 27.10
C ARG A 58 10.56 9.32 27.37
N LEU A 59 11.02 9.37 28.62
CA LEU A 59 12.13 10.20 29.06
C LEU A 59 13.40 9.35 29.27
N PRO A 60 14.59 9.82 28.85
CA PRO A 60 15.87 9.12 29.06
C PRO A 60 16.37 9.32 30.50
N LEU A 61 15.60 8.86 31.48
CA LEU A 61 15.87 9.08 32.90
C LEU A 61 17.24 8.52 33.32
N GLY A 62 17.64 7.36 32.80
CA GLY A 62 18.94 6.79 33.16
C GLY A 62 20.11 7.61 32.64
N PHE A 63 19.96 8.23 31.47
CA PHE A 63 20.95 9.19 30.98
C PHE A 63 20.99 10.46 31.84
N ALA A 64 19.84 10.95 32.32
CA ALA A 64 19.81 12.06 33.29
C ALA A 64 20.51 11.72 34.61
N VAL A 65 20.29 10.51 35.14
CA VAL A 65 21.00 9.98 36.33
C VAL A 65 22.50 9.91 36.07
N PHE A 66 22.91 9.46 34.88
CA PHE A 66 24.31 9.46 34.47
C PHE A 66 24.92 10.88 34.47
N LEU A 67 24.21 11.88 33.92
CA LEU A 67 24.66 13.28 33.95
C LEU A 67 24.83 13.80 35.39
N LEU A 68 23.87 13.52 36.28
CA LEU A 68 23.88 14.03 37.65
C LEU A 68 24.95 13.38 38.53
N PHE A 69 25.10 12.04 38.47
CA PHE A 69 25.91 11.30 39.45
C PHE A 69 27.27 10.85 38.94
N VAL A 70 27.46 10.77 37.62
CA VAL A 70 28.64 10.13 37.01
C VAL A 70 29.53 11.17 36.34
N VAL A 71 28.96 12.17 35.66
CA VAL A 71 29.76 13.23 35.04
C VAL A 71 30.48 14.08 36.08
N ALA A 72 29.88 14.32 37.25
CA ALA A 72 30.44 15.18 38.29
C ALA A 72 31.59 14.56 39.11
N ARG A 73 31.85 13.24 39.02
CA ARG A 73 32.87 12.57 39.84
C ARG A 73 34.08 12.13 39.00
N PRO A 74 35.32 12.47 39.39
CA PRO A 74 36.51 11.89 38.75
C PRO A 74 36.58 10.39 39.04
N LYS A 75 36.63 9.57 37.99
CA LYS A 75 36.70 8.10 38.06
C LYS A 75 37.67 7.58 36.99
N LEU A 76 38.34 6.47 37.30
CA LEU A 76 39.15 5.68 36.35
C LEU A 76 38.39 5.41 35.04
N ASN A 77 39.07 5.42 33.90
CA ASN A 77 38.49 5.15 32.57
C ASN A 77 37.22 5.97 32.24
N ARG A 78 37.17 7.24 32.67
CA ARG A 78 36.01 8.13 32.51
C ARG A 78 35.51 8.21 31.07
N GLU A 79 36.42 8.36 30.10
CA GLU A 79 36.05 8.46 28.69
C GLU A 79 35.31 7.21 28.17
N ALA A 80 35.79 6.02 28.51
CA ALA A 80 35.17 4.77 28.06
C ALA A 80 33.76 4.61 28.64
N LYS A 81 33.58 4.97 29.92
CA LYS A 81 32.28 4.97 30.60
C LYS A 81 31.31 6.00 30.03
N HIS A 82 31.80 7.18 29.67
CA HIS A 82 31.01 8.21 28.99
C HIS A 82 30.56 7.75 27.60
N ARG A 83 31.48 7.21 26.80
CA ARG A 83 31.14 6.64 25.47
C ARG A 83 30.11 5.52 25.58
N ALA A 84 30.21 4.67 26.60
CA ALA A 84 29.20 3.64 26.88
C ALA A 84 27.83 4.23 27.24
N ALA A 85 27.77 5.26 28.09
CA ALA A 85 26.51 5.95 28.39
C ALA A 85 25.91 6.66 27.17
N TYR A 86 26.73 7.29 26.32
CA TYR A 86 26.29 7.87 25.06
C TYR A 86 25.80 6.81 24.08
N LEU A 87 26.43 5.63 24.02
CA LEU A 87 25.92 4.50 23.23
C LEU A 87 24.51 4.12 23.69
N GLY A 88 24.29 4.02 25.02
CA GLY A 88 22.97 3.79 25.58
C GLY A 88 21.95 4.85 25.15
N LEU A 89 22.31 6.13 25.22
CA LEU A 89 21.45 7.22 24.76
C LEU A 89 21.16 7.14 23.26
N CYS A 90 22.14 6.80 22.43
CA CYS A 90 21.94 6.60 20.99
C CYS A 90 20.96 5.45 20.72
N LEU A 91 21.04 4.35 21.48
CA LEU A 91 20.08 3.25 21.38
C LEU A 91 18.66 3.70 21.76
N PHE A 92 18.52 4.51 22.81
CA PHE A 92 17.25 5.13 23.17
C PHE A 92 16.69 5.99 22.03
N LEU A 93 17.51 6.88 21.46
CA LEU A 93 17.09 7.74 20.34
C LEU A 93 16.71 6.92 19.10
N LEU A 94 17.42 5.80 18.86
CA LEU A 94 17.10 4.91 17.75
C LEU A 94 15.70 4.31 17.86
N GLN A 95 15.21 4.03 19.09
CA GLN A 95 13.84 3.54 19.29
C GLN A 95 12.76 4.54 18.84
N TRP A 96 13.06 5.84 18.82
CA TRP A 96 12.15 6.86 18.29
C TRP A 96 12.14 6.90 16.77
N ILE A 97 13.30 6.67 16.14
CA ILE A 97 13.49 6.81 14.70
C ILE A 97 13.13 5.51 13.97
N ALA A 98 13.37 4.35 14.60
CA ALA A 98 13.16 3.03 13.99
C ALA A 98 11.75 2.83 13.41
N PRO A 99 10.65 3.16 14.12
CA PRO A 99 9.30 3.02 13.55
C PRO A 99 9.11 3.85 12.28
N SER A 100 9.71 5.04 12.19
CA SER A 100 9.65 5.89 10.99
C SER A 100 10.45 5.30 9.84
N LEU A 101 11.61 4.68 10.10
CA LEU A 101 12.42 4.01 9.09
C LEU A 101 11.70 2.77 8.55
N GLU A 102 11.16 1.95 9.43
CA GLU A 102 10.36 0.78 9.06
C GLU A 102 9.16 1.18 8.22
N LYS A 103 8.41 2.20 8.65
CA LYS A 103 7.29 2.75 7.87
C LYS A 103 7.75 3.27 6.51
N SER A 104 8.85 4.02 6.45
CA SER A 104 9.35 4.58 5.18
C SER A 104 9.76 3.50 4.18
N GLU A 105 10.43 2.43 4.62
CA GLU A 105 10.79 1.33 3.72
C GLU A 105 9.56 0.51 3.33
N TYR A 106 8.63 0.32 4.28
CA TYR A 106 7.38 -0.40 4.05
C TYR A 106 6.47 0.29 3.01
N GLU A 107 6.31 1.62 3.12
CA GLU A 107 5.47 2.47 2.25
C GLU A 107 6.21 2.94 0.99
N ARG A 108 7.44 2.47 0.77
CA ARG A 108 8.26 2.85 -0.37
C ARG A 108 7.55 2.54 -1.70
N VAL A 109 7.42 3.56 -2.54
CA VAL A 109 6.85 3.45 -3.88
C VAL A 109 7.67 2.48 -4.73
N ARG A 110 6.99 1.55 -5.39
CA ARG A 110 7.60 0.62 -6.35
C ARG A 110 7.12 0.89 -7.75
N ILE A 111 7.96 0.54 -8.72
CA ILE A 111 7.70 0.74 -10.14
C ILE A 111 7.54 -0.61 -10.83
N VAL A 112 6.53 -0.72 -11.68
CA VAL A 112 6.31 -1.85 -12.60
C VAL A 112 6.21 -1.29 -14.02
N PRO A 113 7.00 -1.77 -15.00
CA PRO A 113 6.85 -1.36 -16.39
C PRO A 113 5.44 -1.65 -16.91
N ALA A 114 4.90 -0.77 -17.74
CA ALA A 114 3.69 -1.07 -18.51
C ALA A 114 4.10 -1.88 -19.74
N ALA A 115 3.58 -3.11 -19.87
CA ALA A 115 3.87 -3.94 -21.04
C ALA A 115 3.17 -3.38 -22.28
N GLU A 116 1.91 -2.95 -22.10
CA GLU A 116 1.10 -2.33 -23.14
C GLU A 116 0.57 -0.96 -22.70
N MET A 117 0.41 -0.08 -23.68
CA MET A 117 -0.10 1.29 -23.51
C MET A 117 -1.40 1.52 -24.31
N ASN A 118 -1.98 0.45 -24.86
CA ASN A 118 -3.27 0.47 -25.53
C ASN A 118 -4.31 -0.26 -24.66
N MET A 119 -5.44 0.39 -24.40
CA MET A 119 -6.54 -0.13 -23.61
C MET A 119 -7.15 -1.41 -24.18
N TYR A 120 -7.21 -1.55 -25.50
CA TYR A 120 -7.83 -2.72 -26.15
C TYR A 120 -6.92 -3.96 -26.12
N ASP A 121 -5.60 -3.74 -26.01
CA ASP A 121 -4.59 -4.80 -25.97
C ASP A 121 -4.05 -5.02 -24.53
N PHE A 122 -4.55 -4.27 -23.54
CA PHE A 122 -4.01 -4.31 -22.19
C PHE A 122 -4.40 -5.61 -21.47
N ASP A 123 -3.42 -6.42 -21.12
CA ASP A 123 -3.61 -7.63 -20.31
C ASP A 123 -3.63 -7.27 -18.81
N PHE A 124 -4.84 -7.10 -18.26
CA PHE A 124 -5.05 -6.70 -16.88
C PHE A 124 -4.62 -7.81 -15.91
N ALA A 125 -4.90 -9.08 -16.22
CA ALA A 125 -4.48 -10.22 -15.39
C ALA A 125 -2.96 -10.35 -15.30
N ALA A 126 -2.22 -10.23 -16.41
CA ALA A 126 -0.77 -10.29 -16.42
C ALA A 126 -0.14 -9.08 -15.70
N HIS A 127 -0.72 -7.89 -15.89
CA HIS A 127 -0.31 -6.70 -15.13
C HIS A 127 -0.46 -6.95 -13.62
N TRP A 128 -1.62 -7.44 -13.17
CA TRP A 128 -1.87 -7.73 -11.76
C TRP A 128 -0.98 -8.85 -11.21
N SER A 129 -0.68 -9.88 -12.01
CA SER A 129 0.31 -10.91 -11.67
C SER A 129 1.69 -10.31 -11.40
N SER A 130 2.10 -9.31 -12.20
CA SER A 130 3.36 -8.59 -11.99
C SER A 130 3.36 -7.76 -10.70
N VAL A 131 2.23 -7.11 -10.38
CA VAL A 131 2.04 -6.33 -9.14
C VAL A 131 2.08 -7.26 -7.92
N THR A 132 1.27 -8.31 -7.91
CA THR A 132 1.19 -9.28 -6.81
C THR A 132 2.53 -9.95 -6.53
N LYS A 133 3.28 -10.35 -7.57
CA LYS A 133 4.64 -10.90 -7.43
C LYS A 133 5.61 -9.89 -6.83
N LYS A 134 5.56 -8.63 -7.26
CA LYS A 134 6.47 -7.57 -6.76
C LYS A 134 6.22 -7.23 -5.30
N PHE A 135 4.97 -7.31 -4.84
CA PHE A 135 4.60 -7.00 -3.45
C PHE A 135 4.40 -8.23 -2.56
N GLN A 136 4.45 -9.45 -3.13
CA GLN A 136 4.18 -10.72 -2.43
C GLN A 136 2.79 -10.74 -1.79
N LEU A 137 1.79 -10.28 -2.53
CA LEU A 137 0.39 -10.26 -2.08
C LEU A 137 -0.18 -11.68 -2.06
N SER A 138 -1.14 -11.94 -1.17
CA SER A 138 -1.75 -13.28 -1.06
C SER A 138 -2.70 -13.58 -2.24
N GLY A 139 -3.14 -12.54 -2.95
CA GLY A 139 -4.02 -12.64 -4.11
C GLY A 139 -5.49 -12.36 -3.80
N GLU A 140 -5.84 -12.12 -2.53
CA GLU A 140 -7.20 -11.81 -2.06
C GLU A 140 -7.53 -10.31 -2.08
N THR A 141 -6.75 -9.52 -2.80
CA THR A 141 -6.89 -8.06 -2.81
C THR A 141 -8.22 -7.67 -3.43
N ARG A 142 -8.98 -6.87 -2.70
CA ARG A 142 -10.28 -6.35 -3.07
C ARG A 142 -10.14 -5.02 -3.76
N LEU A 143 -10.87 -4.83 -4.85
CA LEU A 143 -10.91 -3.57 -5.58
C LEU A 143 -11.67 -2.56 -4.73
N GLU A 144 -11.17 -1.34 -4.65
CA GLU A 144 -11.93 -0.21 -4.10
C GLU A 144 -12.41 0.68 -5.23
N ARG A 145 -11.49 1.09 -6.10
CA ARG A 145 -11.78 1.97 -7.22
C ARG A 145 -10.94 1.60 -8.43
N PHE A 146 -11.51 1.76 -9.60
CA PHE A 146 -10.83 1.68 -10.88
C PHE A 146 -11.26 2.85 -11.76
N GLU A 147 -10.30 3.53 -12.36
CA GLU A 147 -10.51 4.57 -13.36
C GLU A 147 -9.48 4.42 -14.48
N ALA A 148 -9.93 4.43 -15.73
CA ALA A 148 -9.07 4.46 -16.89
C ALA A 148 -9.61 5.48 -17.90
N GLY A 149 -8.70 6.22 -18.54
CA GLY A 149 -9.01 7.18 -19.59
C GLY A 149 -8.14 6.90 -20.82
N TYR A 150 -8.75 6.88 -21.99
CA TYR A 150 -8.09 6.50 -23.24
C TYR A 150 -8.68 7.24 -24.43
N LYS A 151 -7.92 7.28 -25.53
CA LYS A 151 -8.38 7.86 -26.80
C LYS A 151 -9.20 6.86 -27.61
N ALA A 152 -9.84 7.33 -28.68
CA ALA A 152 -10.63 6.47 -29.58
C ALA A 152 -9.85 5.27 -30.16
N ASP A 153 -8.56 5.45 -30.44
CA ASP A 153 -7.62 4.42 -30.91
C ASP A 153 -7.15 3.46 -29.80
N GLY A 154 -7.56 3.68 -28.56
CA GLY A 154 -7.21 2.87 -27.40
C GLY A 154 -5.98 3.38 -26.64
N ALA A 155 -5.26 4.39 -27.12
CA ALA A 155 -4.08 4.90 -26.42
C ALA A 155 -4.43 5.35 -24.99
N LEU A 156 -3.81 4.72 -23.99
CA LEU A 156 -4.01 5.03 -22.58
C LEU A 156 -3.48 6.42 -22.25
N LEU A 157 -4.36 7.26 -21.73
CA LEU A 157 -4.01 8.57 -21.18
C LEU A 157 -3.71 8.46 -19.68
N GLN A 158 -4.49 7.61 -19.01
CA GLN A 158 -4.32 7.33 -17.59
C GLN A 158 -4.97 6.01 -17.21
N MET A 159 -4.46 5.45 -16.12
CA MET A 159 -5.10 4.34 -15.43
C MET A 159 -4.73 4.43 -13.96
N HIS A 160 -5.72 4.31 -13.11
CA HIS A 160 -5.60 4.35 -11.66
C HIS A 160 -6.52 3.29 -11.07
N TYR A 161 -6.00 2.58 -10.08
CA TYR A 161 -6.85 1.71 -9.28
C TYR A 161 -6.34 1.58 -7.85
N GLU A 162 -7.29 1.33 -6.95
CA GLU A 162 -7.06 1.20 -5.52
C GLU A 162 -7.51 -0.18 -5.07
N GLY A 163 -6.75 -0.76 -4.15
CA GLY A 163 -7.01 -2.10 -3.64
C GLY A 163 -6.76 -2.20 -2.14
N ILE A 164 -7.46 -3.13 -1.50
CA ILE A 164 -7.30 -3.47 -0.10
C ILE A 164 -6.96 -4.94 0.05
N GLU A 165 -5.91 -5.23 0.81
CA GLU A 165 -5.55 -6.59 1.23
C GLU A 165 -5.74 -6.70 2.75
N ARG A 166 -6.45 -7.73 3.22
CA ARG A 166 -6.55 -8.02 4.65
C ARG A 166 -5.30 -8.74 5.14
N ARG A 167 -4.69 -8.25 6.22
CA ARG A 167 -3.60 -8.93 6.91
C ARG A 167 -4.15 -9.99 7.89
N PRO A 168 -3.39 -11.07 8.16
CA PRO A 168 -3.76 -12.05 9.18
C PRO A 168 -4.02 -11.44 10.56
N GLU A 169 -3.31 -10.36 10.90
CA GLU A 169 -3.38 -9.65 12.18
C GLU A 169 -4.61 -8.71 12.30
N GLY A 170 -5.48 -8.66 11.29
CA GLY A 170 -6.72 -7.87 11.30
C GLY A 170 -6.61 -6.46 10.72
N ASN A 171 -5.40 -5.92 10.56
CA ASN A 171 -5.17 -4.67 9.81
C ASN A 171 -5.29 -4.89 8.29
N TYR A 172 -5.25 -3.81 7.53
CA TYR A 172 -5.36 -3.83 6.08
C TYR A 172 -4.19 -3.09 5.42
N ASP A 173 -3.80 -3.55 4.23
CA ASP A 173 -2.90 -2.83 3.34
C ASP A 173 -3.72 -2.17 2.24
N PHE A 174 -3.64 -0.85 2.15
CA PHE A 174 -4.20 -0.07 1.05
C PHE A 174 -3.14 0.14 -0.02
N PHE A 175 -3.50 -0.18 -1.26
CA PHE A 175 -2.68 -0.02 -2.45
C PHE A 175 -3.27 1.04 -3.34
N ARG A 176 -2.41 1.87 -3.91
CA ARG A 176 -2.76 2.75 -5.02
C ARG A 176 -1.78 2.55 -6.16
N ILE A 177 -2.33 2.26 -7.32
CA ILE A 177 -1.60 2.01 -8.55
C ILE A 177 -1.98 3.11 -9.54
N GLU A 178 -0.97 3.79 -10.10
CA GLU A 178 -1.14 4.91 -11.02
C GLU A 178 -0.21 4.75 -12.22
N LEU A 179 -0.76 4.89 -13.43
CA LEU A 179 0.00 4.94 -14.67
C LEU A 179 0.73 6.28 -14.80
N GLU A 180 2.03 6.24 -15.09
CA GLU A 180 2.81 7.36 -15.61
C GLU A 180 2.99 7.16 -17.13
N PRO A 181 2.08 7.67 -17.98
CA PRO A 181 2.09 7.38 -19.42
C PRO A 181 3.39 7.82 -20.10
N GLU A 182 3.89 9.01 -19.76
CA GLU A 182 5.16 9.57 -20.26
C GLU A 182 6.40 8.71 -19.96
N LYS A 183 6.29 7.81 -18.97
CA LYS A 183 7.39 6.93 -18.54
C LYS A 183 7.05 5.46 -18.74
N THR A 184 5.93 5.16 -19.40
CA THR A 184 5.44 3.80 -19.72
C THR A 184 5.55 2.84 -18.53
N ARG A 185 5.07 3.27 -17.36
CA ARG A 185 5.23 2.52 -16.11
C ARG A 185 4.15 2.86 -15.10
N PHE A 186 3.91 1.94 -14.17
CA PHE A 186 3.02 2.12 -13.04
C PHE A 186 3.81 2.41 -11.76
N LYS A 187 3.34 3.43 -11.02
CA LYS A 187 3.72 3.71 -9.64
C LYS A 187 2.76 2.99 -8.71
N ILE A 188 3.30 2.25 -7.76
CA ILE A 188 2.52 1.49 -6.79
C ILE A 188 2.95 1.95 -5.41
N SER A 189 2.01 2.53 -4.69
CA SER A 189 2.17 2.93 -3.29
C SER A 189 1.34 2.01 -2.39
N ARG A 190 1.82 1.80 -1.17
CA ARG A 190 1.18 0.95 -0.17
C ARG A 190 1.22 1.65 1.17
N ARG A 191 0.15 1.57 1.95
CA ARG A 191 0.09 2.06 3.34
C ARG A 191 -0.76 1.14 4.20
N GLN A 192 -0.48 1.11 5.49
CA GLN A 192 -1.30 0.37 6.45
C GLN A 192 -2.52 1.19 6.88
N VAL A 193 -3.67 0.54 6.98
CA VAL A 193 -4.91 1.11 7.51
C VAL A 193 -5.53 0.14 8.52
N LYS A 194 -6.09 0.66 9.62
CA LYS A 194 -6.56 -0.15 10.75
C LYS A 194 -7.89 -0.84 10.48
N GLU A 195 -8.80 -0.14 9.82
CA GLU A 195 -10.17 -0.60 9.60
C GLU A 195 -10.58 -0.36 8.16
N TRP A 196 -11.36 -1.31 7.62
CA TRP A 196 -11.96 -1.17 6.30
C TRP A 196 -13.33 -1.84 6.24
N VAL A 197 -14.40 -1.03 6.36
CA VAL A 197 -15.78 -1.52 6.53
C VAL A 197 -16.32 -2.23 5.28
N GLN A 198 -15.80 -1.90 4.10
CA GLN A 198 -16.35 -2.35 2.82
C GLN A 198 -15.67 -3.61 2.26
N TYR A 199 -14.64 -4.13 2.92
CA TYR A 199 -13.78 -5.20 2.39
C TYR A 199 -14.56 -6.42 1.88
N ASP A 200 -15.51 -6.92 2.68
CA ASP A 200 -16.27 -8.13 2.36
C ASP A 200 -17.30 -7.93 1.24
N ARG A 201 -17.61 -6.67 0.88
CA ARG A 201 -18.56 -6.32 -0.18
C ARG A 201 -17.90 -6.03 -1.52
N SER A 202 -16.58 -5.90 -1.52
CA SER A 202 -15.78 -5.55 -2.68
C SER A 202 -15.43 -6.78 -3.52
N VAL A 203 -15.43 -6.62 -4.84
CA VAL A 203 -14.95 -7.63 -5.80
C VAL A 203 -13.46 -7.84 -5.62
N SER A 204 -12.95 -9.06 -5.84
CA SER A 204 -11.50 -9.25 -5.94
C SER A 204 -10.96 -8.59 -7.22
N ILE A 205 -9.81 -7.92 -7.12
CA ILE A 205 -9.14 -7.30 -8.30
C ILE A 205 -8.92 -8.35 -9.39
N ARG A 206 -8.55 -9.57 -8.99
CA ARG A 206 -8.36 -10.68 -9.92
C ARG A 206 -9.64 -11.01 -10.71
N ARG A 207 -10.81 -11.03 -10.06
CA ARG A 207 -12.08 -11.29 -10.75
C ARG A 207 -12.45 -10.13 -11.67
N PHE A 208 -12.31 -8.90 -11.19
CA PHE A 208 -12.60 -7.70 -11.98
C PHE A 208 -11.74 -7.61 -13.24
N PHE A 209 -10.42 -7.76 -13.11
CA PHE A 209 -9.50 -7.71 -14.25
C PHE A 209 -9.70 -8.85 -15.22
N ARG A 210 -9.97 -10.07 -14.75
CA ARG A 210 -10.38 -11.15 -15.64
C ARG A 210 -11.63 -10.79 -16.44
N GLN A 211 -12.63 -10.19 -15.81
CA GLN A 211 -13.84 -9.75 -16.53
C GLN A 211 -13.51 -8.72 -17.62
N LEU A 212 -12.55 -7.82 -17.38
CA LEU A 212 -12.09 -6.88 -18.41
C LEU A 212 -11.34 -7.60 -19.55
N ASP A 213 -10.45 -8.54 -19.22
CA ASP A 213 -9.70 -9.33 -20.21
C ASP A 213 -10.63 -10.20 -21.09
N ASP A 214 -11.67 -10.77 -20.49
CA ASP A 214 -12.66 -11.60 -21.20
C ASP A 214 -13.64 -10.76 -22.05
N THR A 215 -13.68 -9.42 -21.86
CA THR A 215 -14.60 -8.52 -22.56
C THR A 215 -13.90 -7.83 -23.73
N GLU A 216 -14.55 -7.76 -24.89
CA GLU A 216 -14.06 -6.94 -26.01
C GLU A 216 -14.20 -5.44 -25.65
N LEU A 217 -13.15 -4.83 -25.09
CA LEU A 217 -13.21 -3.47 -24.52
C LEU A 217 -13.60 -2.38 -25.54
N ALA A 218 -13.35 -2.61 -26.83
CA ALA A 218 -13.80 -1.71 -27.89
C ALA A 218 -15.34 -1.61 -27.99
N SER A 219 -16.06 -2.67 -27.59
CA SER A 219 -17.53 -2.73 -27.58
C SER A 219 -18.16 -2.00 -26.38
N LEU A 220 -17.36 -1.60 -25.37
CA LEU A 220 -17.84 -0.85 -24.20
C LEU A 220 -18.05 0.64 -24.47
N LYS A 221 -17.78 1.11 -25.68
CA LYS A 221 -17.92 2.52 -26.05
C LYS A 221 -19.40 2.93 -26.04
N PRO A 222 -19.76 4.04 -25.38
CA PRO A 222 -21.14 4.54 -25.40
C PRO A 222 -21.60 5.01 -26.79
N GLY A 223 -20.65 5.41 -27.65
CA GLY A 223 -20.90 5.81 -29.04
C GLY A 223 -19.59 5.99 -29.84
N THR A 224 -19.70 6.25 -31.14
CA THR A 224 -18.56 6.38 -32.07
C THR A 224 -18.05 7.82 -32.24
N ASP A 225 -18.83 8.80 -31.80
CA ASP A 225 -18.58 10.22 -32.12
C ASP A 225 -17.73 10.95 -31.06
N PHE A 226 -17.00 10.18 -30.25
CA PHE A 226 -16.18 10.67 -29.14
C PHE A 226 -14.70 10.47 -29.42
N HIS A 227 -13.88 11.40 -28.93
CA HIS A 227 -12.43 11.32 -29.06
C HIS A 227 -11.77 10.69 -27.83
N TYR A 228 -12.46 10.76 -26.69
CA TYR A 228 -11.99 10.30 -25.40
C TYR A 228 -13.02 9.39 -24.77
N TYR A 229 -12.53 8.35 -24.12
CA TYR A 229 -13.34 7.32 -23.47
C TYR A 229 -12.82 7.07 -22.06
N GLY A 230 -13.74 6.75 -21.15
CA GLY A 230 -13.43 6.47 -19.76
C GLY A 230 -14.15 5.23 -19.26
N LEU A 231 -13.45 4.43 -18.46
CA LEU A 231 -14.04 3.35 -17.66
C LEU A 231 -13.87 3.69 -16.17
N GLN A 232 -14.94 3.51 -15.40
CA GLN A 232 -14.95 3.77 -13.95
C GLN A 232 -15.69 2.65 -13.24
N ALA A 233 -15.12 2.10 -12.18
CA ALA A 233 -15.79 1.13 -11.32
C ALA A 233 -15.48 1.40 -9.84
N GLU A 234 -16.49 1.19 -9.00
CA GLU A 234 -16.32 1.04 -7.56
C GLU A 234 -16.38 -0.45 -7.25
N GLY A 235 -15.50 -0.94 -6.39
CA GLY A 235 -15.36 -2.38 -6.18
C GLY A 235 -16.49 -3.00 -5.36
N SER A 236 -17.22 -2.21 -4.58
CA SER A 236 -18.37 -2.68 -3.80
C SER A 236 -19.52 -3.18 -4.70
N SER A 237 -20.22 -4.22 -4.25
CA SER A 237 -21.49 -4.60 -4.85
C SER A 237 -22.62 -3.62 -4.49
N PHE A 238 -23.49 -3.34 -5.45
CA PHE A 238 -24.62 -2.43 -5.29
C PHE A 238 -25.93 -3.07 -5.74
N ASN A 239 -27.05 -2.55 -5.22
CA ASN A 239 -28.37 -2.79 -5.79
C ASN A 239 -28.62 -1.69 -6.84
N TYR A 240 -28.33 -2.00 -8.09
CA TYR A 240 -28.46 -1.08 -9.21
C TYR A 240 -29.93 -0.89 -9.58
N GLY A 241 -30.40 0.36 -9.61
CA GLY A 241 -31.79 0.72 -9.89
C GLY A 241 -31.96 1.97 -10.75
N ILE A 242 -30.90 2.43 -11.42
CA ILE A 242 -30.93 3.63 -12.28
C ILE A 242 -31.68 3.29 -13.57
N LYS A 243 -32.77 4.01 -13.83
CA LYS A 243 -33.67 3.74 -14.96
C LYS A 243 -33.22 4.45 -16.23
N GLU A 244 -32.52 5.56 -16.07
CA GLU A 244 -32.01 6.41 -17.14
C GLU A 244 -30.79 5.77 -17.82
N GLY A 245 -30.71 5.92 -19.15
CA GLY A 245 -29.57 5.45 -19.94
C GLY A 245 -29.64 3.97 -20.32
N LYS A 246 -28.75 3.61 -21.25
CA LYS A 246 -28.57 2.23 -21.69
C LYS A 246 -27.80 1.46 -20.63
N LYS A 247 -28.20 0.20 -20.43
CA LYS A 247 -27.63 -0.66 -19.40
C LYS A 247 -27.52 -2.08 -19.91
N TYR A 248 -26.40 -2.70 -19.59
CA TYR A 248 -26.04 -4.02 -20.07
C TYR A 248 -25.53 -4.89 -18.95
N VAL A 249 -25.69 -6.20 -19.10
CA VAL A 249 -25.00 -7.21 -18.30
C VAL A 249 -23.79 -7.69 -19.10
N LEU A 250 -22.63 -7.70 -18.45
CA LEU A 250 -21.45 -8.42 -18.91
C LEU A 250 -21.54 -9.85 -18.40
N GLU A 251 -21.66 -10.78 -19.33
CA GLU A 251 -21.74 -12.21 -19.05
C GLU A 251 -20.33 -12.76 -18.75
N GLU A 252 -20.26 -13.88 -18.04
CA GLU A 252 -18.98 -14.49 -17.66
C GLU A 252 -18.13 -14.90 -18.87
N THR A 253 -18.76 -15.13 -20.02
CA THR A 253 -18.11 -15.49 -21.28
C THR A 253 -17.68 -14.28 -22.12
N GLY A 254 -17.79 -13.06 -21.59
CA GLY A 254 -17.47 -11.82 -22.30
C GLY A 254 -18.63 -11.24 -23.13
N GLY A 255 -19.78 -11.93 -23.17
CA GLY A 255 -20.96 -11.46 -23.87
C GLY A 255 -21.56 -10.20 -23.24
N ILE A 256 -22.16 -9.34 -24.07
CA ILE A 256 -22.86 -8.13 -23.62
C ILE A 256 -24.34 -8.28 -23.96
N ARG A 257 -25.20 -8.20 -22.94
CA ARG A 257 -26.65 -8.32 -23.10
C ARG A 257 -27.38 -7.12 -22.52
N GLU A 258 -28.23 -6.49 -23.33
CA GLU A 258 -29.05 -5.36 -22.87
C GLU A 258 -30.07 -5.82 -21.82
N ILE A 259 -30.32 -4.97 -20.82
CA ILE A 259 -31.39 -5.18 -19.84
C ILE A 259 -32.33 -3.98 -19.81
N ASP A 260 -33.61 -4.27 -19.59
CA ASP A 260 -34.64 -3.24 -19.52
C ASP A 260 -34.87 -2.73 -18.09
N ASN A 261 -35.73 -1.71 -17.96
CA ASN A 261 -36.13 -1.17 -16.68
C ASN A 261 -36.98 -2.14 -15.84
N SER A 262 -37.58 -3.16 -16.45
CA SER A 262 -38.42 -4.15 -15.75
C SER A 262 -37.57 -5.17 -14.98
N SER A 263 -36.33 -5.34 -15.39
CA SER A 263 -35.34 -6.22 -14.76
C SER A 263 -34.68 -5.62 -13.52
N LEU A 264 -34.96 -4.35 -13.21
CA LEU A 264 -34.41 -3.62 -12.06
C LEU A 264 -35.27 -3.83 -10.79
N PRO A 265 -34.67 -3.84 -9.59
CA PRO A 265 -33.25 -3.65 -9.31
C PRO A 265 -32.42 -4.94 -9.55
N VAL A 266 -31.15 -4.74 -9.91
CA VAL A 266 -30.18 -5.84 -10.12
C VAL A 266 -29.07 -5.71 -9.10
N ARG A 267 -28.73 -6.80 -8.42
CA ARG A 267 -27.54 -6.82 -7.54
C ARG A 267 -26.34 -7.24 -8.35
N GLY A 268 -25.23 -6.50 -8.25
CA GLY A 268 -23.98 -6.84 -8.93
C GLY A 268 -22.93 -5.77 -8.72
N TYR A 269 -21.87 -5.85 -9.52
CA TYR A 269 -20.84 -4.82 -9.58
C TYR A 269 -21.06 -3.94 -10.80
N TRP A 270 -20.76 -2.65 -10.66
CA TRP A 270 -21.07 -1.63 -11.65
C TRP A 270 -19.80 -1.10 -12.30
N LEU A 271 -19.76 -1.16 -13.63
CA LEU A 271 -18.76 -0.55 -14.48
C LEU A 271 -19.45 0.51 -15.35
N LYS A 272 -19.00 1.74 -15.24
CA LYS A 272 -19.50 2.88 -15.98
C LYS A 272 -18.56 3.18 -17.14
N ALA A 273 -19.09 3.22 -18.35
CA ALA A 273 -18.38 3.70 -19.54
C ALA A 273 -18.85 5.10 -19.93
N CYS A 274 -17.90 5.94 -20.31
CA CYS A 274 -18.14 7.33 -20.68
C CYS A 274 -17.49 7.66 -22.02
N GLY A 275 -18.13 8.55 -22.78
CA GLY A 275 -17.60 9.16 -23.99
C GLY A 275 -17.59 10.68 -23.82
N ASP A 276 -16.53 11.32 -24.31
CA ASP A 276 -16.40 12.77 -24.33
C ASP A 276 -15.71 13.23 -25.62
N ARG A 277 -16.16 14.35 -26.18
CA ARG A 277 -15.53 14.98 -27.33
C ARG A 277 -14.33 15.82 -26.94
N LEU A 278 -14.33 16.36 -25.72
CA LEU A 278 -13.27 17.21 -25.21
C LEU A 278 -12.64 16.60 -23.97
N MET A 279 -11.32 16.70 -23.87
CA MET A 279 -10.61 16.28 -22.68
C MET A 279 -10.83 17.33 -21.57
N GLN A 280 -11.47 16.96 -20.47
CA GLN A 280 -11.78 17.92 -19.39
C GLN A 280 -10.53 18.36 -18.60
N SER A 281 -9.54 17.48 -18.47
CA SER A 281 -8.21 17.79 -17.92
C SER A 281 -7.21 16.76 -18.42
N SER A 282 -5.89 17.00 -18.25
CA SER A 282 -4.83 16.07 -18.67
C SER A 282 -5.06 14.63 -18.19
N ASN A 283 -5.80 14.47 -17.09
CA ASN A 283 -5.98 13.22 -16.37
C ASN A 283 -7.47 12.96 -16.05
N ARG A 284 -8.45 13.48 -16.82
CA ARG A 284 -9.86 13.06 -16.66
C ARG A 284 -10.61 13.17 -17.97
N VAL A 285 -11.29 12.07 -18.31
CA VAL A 285 -12.30 12.04 -19.37
C VAL A 285 -13.64 12.39 -18.72
N GLY A 286 -14.39 13.30 -19.33
CA GLY A 286 -15.74 13.59 -18.88
C GLY A 286 -16.73 12.50 -19.30
N CYS A 287 -18.01 12.84 -19.34
CA CYS A 287 -19.07 11.87 -19.60
C CYS A 287 -20.27 12.58 -20.24
N GLU A 288 -20.11 13.00 -21.50
CA GLU A 288 -21.22 13.54 -22.30
C GLU A 288 -22.26 12.44 -22.58
N GLU A 289 -21.78 11.23 -22.88
CA GLU A 289 -22.63 10.04 -22.99
C GLU A 289 -22.13 8.95 -22.03
N ARG A 290 -23.08 8.24 -21.42
CA ARG A 290 -22.84 7.20 -20.43
C ARG A 290 -23.57 5.92 -20.80
N VAL A 291 -22.88 4.80 -20.63
CA VAL A 291 -23.46 3.46 -20.65
C VAL A 291 -23.04 2.73 -19.38
N ASP A 292 -24.00 2.06 -18.76
CA ASP A 292 -23.80 1.35 -17.49
C ASP A 292 -23.74 -0.16 -17.72
N TYR A 293 -22.69 -0.80 -17.23
CA TYR A 293 -22.44 -2.23 -17.34
C TYR A 293 -22.50 -2.88 -15.96
N LEU A 294 -23.12 -4.05 -15.87
CA LEU A 294 -23.24 -4.82 -14.63
C LEU A 294 -22.60 -6.20 -14.85
N PHE A 295 -21.74 -6.62 -13.92
CA PHE A 295 -21.18 -7.98 -13.94
C PHE A 295 -21.43 -8.69 -12.61
N ASP A 296 -21.39 -10.02 -12.65
CA ASP A 296 -21.89 -10.91 -11.59
C ASP A 296 -23.33 -10.55 -11.16
N ALA A 297 -24.14 -10.17 -12.15
CA ALA A 297 -25.48 -9.65 -11.96
C ALA A 297 -26.49 -10.74 -11.57
N VAL A 298 -27.10 -10.58 -10.40
CA VAL A 298 -28.25 -11.38 -9.94
C VAL A 298 -29.52 -10.58 -10.17
N LEU A 299 -30.28 -10.97 -11.19
CA LEU A 299 -31.59 -10.40 -11.48
C LEU A 299 -32.58 -10.81 -10.37
N GLY A 300 -33.34 -9.85 -9.85
CA GLY A 300 -34.42 -10.17 -8.92
C GLY A 300 -35.41 -11.11 -9.59
N LYS A 301 -35.69 -12.28 -8.99
CA LYS A 301 -36.74 -13.17 -9.49
C LYS A 301 -38.06 -12.40 -9.54
N THR A 302 -38.59 -12.19 -10.73
CA THR A 302 -40.01 -11.94 -10.91
C THR A 302 -40.75 -13.19 -10.46
N ASN A 303 -41.35 -13.15 -9.26
CA ASN A 303 -42.41 -14.09 -8.94
C ASN A 303 -43.52 -13.84 -9.97
N LYS A 304 -43.68 -14.77 -10.91
CA LYS A 304 -44.89 -14.91 -11.71
C LYS A 304 -46.01 -15.44 -10.82
#